data_AF-A0A818YGR7-F1
#
_entry.id   AF-A0A818YGR7-F1
#
_cell.length_a   1.000
_cell.length_b   1.000
_cell.length_c   1.000
_cell.angle_alpha   90.00
_cell.angle_beta   90.00
_cell.angle_gamma   90.00
#
_symmetry.space_group_name_H-M   'P 1'
#
loop_
_entity.id
_entity.type
_entity.pdbx_description
1 polymer ?
#
loop_
_entity_poly.entity_id
_entity_poly.type
_entity_poly.pdbx_seq_one_letter_code
_entity_poly.pdbx_strand_id
1 'polypeptide(L)'
;MSDIHSPQSNSSSTSNLTTTPRRILKAKRSLVWRYFKIENDSFDVECILCSSTVPRTSTSTSNMLHHLQIRHKLEYELINKATKSKNDASSQRLPLTSARSEHLTKLAANLLIHDLLPLSVVESCHLQTIFREAEPSYVLPRRKYFVTNVLKDMYNSTRNKVQHALHNAIGKCDTHFSTYI
;
A
#
# COMPACT_ATOMS: atom_id res chain seq x y z
N MET A 1 -2.21 64.11 38.59
CA MET A 1 -0.84 63.76 38.17
C MET A 1 -0.45 62.57 39.02
N SER A 2 -0.74 61.36 38.56
CA SER A 2 -0.06 60.61 37.48
C SER A 2 0.78 59.52 38.12
N ASP A 3 0.19 58.34 38.10
CA ASP A 3 0.79 57.05 37.77
C ASP A 3 1.83 56.37 38.67
N ILE A 4 1.77 55.04 38.51
CA ILE A 4 2.81 54.01 38.70
C ILE A 4 2.71 53.21 40.01
N HIS A 5 1.84 52.19 39.97
CA HIS A 5 1.97 50.97 40.75
C HIS A 5 3.28 50.23 40.36
N SER A 6 3.99 49.75 41.40
CA SER A 6 5.08 48.76 41.34
C SER A 6 4.56 47.33 41.04
N PRO A 7 5.36 46.25 41.23
CA PRO A 7 6.62 45.85 40.59
C PRO A 7 6.47 44.48 39.88
N GLN A 8 7.53 44.06 39.16
CA GLN A 8 7.64 42.74 38.53
C GLN A 8 7.75 41.59 39.54
N SER A 9 7.14 40.44 39.22
CA SER A 9 7.77 39.11 39.06
C SER A 9 6.79 37.98 39.40
N ASN A 10 6.46 37.14 38.40
CA ASN A 10 6.57 35.69 38.56
C ASN A 10 6.31 34.96 37.23
N SER A 11 7.26 34.10 36.93
CA SER A 11 7.20 32.99 35.99
C SER A 11 6.06 32.03 36.31
N SER A 12 5.21 31.73 35.33
CA SER A 12 4.48 30.47 35.21
C SER A 12 4.00 30.29 33.77
N SER A 13 4.72 29.44 33.05
CA SER A 13 4.39 28.98 31.71
C SER A 13 3.16 28.07 31.77
N THR A 14 2.01 28.53 31.29
CA THR A 14 0.87 27.66 30.94
C THR A 14 0.68 27.73 29.43
N SER A 15 1.40 26.87 28.70
CA SER A 15 1.20 26.70 27.26
C SER A 15 -0.04 25.83 27.03
N ASN A 16 -1.08 26.46 26.50
CA ASN A 16 -2.32 25.82 26.07
C ASN A 16 -2.07 24.79 24.96
N LEU A 17 -2.56 23.57 25.17
CA LEU A 17 -2.65 22.51 24.15
C LEU A 17 -3.69 22.91 23.09
N THR A 18 -3.23 23.40 21.95
CA THR A 18 -4.06 23.49 20.74
C THR A 18 -3.85 22.24 19.88
N THR A 19 -4.77 21.29 20.03
CA THR A 19 -4.97 20.14 19.14
C THR A 19 -5.18 20.62 17.71
N THR A 20 -4.16 20.52 16.87
CA THR A 20 -4.26 20.77 15.43
C THR A 20 -4.56 19.47 14.69
N PRO A 21 -5.44 19.48 13.67
CA PRO A 21 -5.87 18.27 12.99
C PRO A 21 -4.72 17.66 12.21
N ARG A 22 -4.45 16.37 12.47
CA ARG A 22 -3.38 15.59 11.86
C ARG A 22 -3.66 15.41 10.36
N ARG A 23 -3.18 16.35 9.54
CA ARG A 23 -3.11 16.18 8.08
C ARG A 23 -2.38 14.86 7.80
N ILE A 24 -3.01 13.97 7.04
CA ILE A 24 -2.37 12.78 6.48
C ILE A 24 -1.26 13.28 5.55
N LEU A 25 -0.04 13.42 6.10
CA LEU A 25 1.13 13.75 5.32
C LEU A 25 1.38 12.57 4.37
N LYS A 26 1.18 12.80 3.07
CA LYS A 26 1.69 11.92 1.99
C LYS A 26 3.10 11.48 2.39
N ALA A 27 3.38 10.19 2.42
CA ALA A 27 4.69 9.67 2.85
C ALA A 27 5.80 10.27 1.96
N LYS A 28 6.52 11.27 2.49
CA LYS A 28 7.50 12.06 1.73
C LYS A 28 8.84 11.32 1.71
N ARG A 29 9.15 10.74 0.54
CA ARG A 29 10.47 10.23 0.09
C ARG A 29 11.05 9.09 0.94
N SER A 30 11.88 8.24 0.34
CA SER A 30 12.56 7.12 1.03
C SER A 30 13.28 7.58 2.31
N LEU A 31 13.33 6.76 3.37
CA LEU A 31 13.97 7.11 4.66
C LEU A 31 15.42 7.60 4.52
N VAL A 32 16.12 7.12 3.49
CA VAL A 32 17.48 7.53 3.14
C VAL A 32 17.63 9.04 2.93
N TRP A 33 16.57 9.74 2.48
CA TRP A 33 16.59 11.20 2.27
C TRP A 33 16.79 12.00 3.56
N ARG A 34 16.68 11.39 4.74
CA ARG A 34 16.99 12.03 6.02
C ARG A 34 18.47 12.37 6.18
N TYR A 35 19.34 11.76 5.37
CA TYR A 35 20.80 11.90 5.48
C TYR A 35 21.43 12.66 4.31
N PHE A 36 20.61 13.25 3.43
CA PHE A 36 21.09 13.92 2.23
C PHE A 36 20.32 15.21 1.97
N LYS A 37 21.03 16.23 1.48
CA LYS A 37 20.47 17.50 1.02
C LYS A 37 20.83 17.73 -0.46
N ILE A 38 20.01 18.51 -1.15
CA ILE A 38 20.28 18.95 -2.52
C ILE A 38 20.90 20.34 -2.40
N GLU A 39 22.08 20.53 -2.97
CA GLU A 39 22.73 21.84 -3.05
C GLU A 39 22.63 22.33 -4.50
N ASN A 40 22.04 23.52 -4.70
CA ASN A 40 22.01 24.29 -5.96
C ASN A 40 21.55 23.56 -7.23
N ASP A 41 20.35 22.98 -7.22
CA ASP A 41 19.67 22.34 -8.39
C ASP A 41 20.53 21.34 -9.20
N SER A 42 21.61 20.85 -8.56
CA SER A 42 22.56 19.92 -9.14
C SER A 42 21.96 18.51 -9.25
N PHE A 43 22.51 17.72 -10.19
CA PHE A 43 22.26 16.29 -10.29
C PHE A 43 22.91 15.47 -9.17
N ASP A 44 23.60 16.12 -8.25
CA ASP A 44 24.22 15.47 -7.11
C ASP A 44 23.52 15.83 -5.78
N VAL A 45 23.66 14.94 -4.80
CA VAL A 45 23.17 15.13 -3.45
C VAL A 45 24.33 15.02 -2.46
N GLU A 46 24.33 15.89 -1.45
CA GLU A 46 25.37 15.92 -0.44
C GLU A 46 24.92 15.15 0.81
N CYS A 47 25.78 14.26 1.30
CA CYS A 47 25.54 13.57 2.57
C CYS A 47 25.78 14.52 3.75
N ILE A 48 24.80 14.67 4.64
CA ILE A 48 24.91 15.56 5.81
C ILE A 48 25.86 15.04 6.90
N LEU A 49 26.28 13.77 6.83
CA LEU A 49 27.11 13.12 7.84
C LEU A 49 28.61 13.23 7.53
N CYS A 50 28.99 13.28 6.25
CA CYS A 50 30.39 13.33 5.82
C CYS A 50 30.68 14.36 4.72
N SER A 51 29.67 15.16 4.35
CA SER A 51 29.73 16.19 3.30
C SER A 51 30.17 15.65 1.92
N SER A 52 30.10 14.35 1.70
CA SER A 52 30.45 13.74 0.41
C SER A 52 29.31 13.86 -0.59
N THR A 53 29.66 14.18 -1.83
CA THR A 53 28.73 14.31 -2.95
C THR A 53 28.46 12.95 -3.58
N VAL A 54 27.18 12.61 -3.76
CA VAL A 54 26.71 11.35 -4.34
C VAL A 54 25.82 11.64 -5.55
N PRO A 55 26.08 11.01 -6.71
CA PRO A 55 25.24 11.20 -7.90
C PRO A 55 23.81 10.75 -7.68
N ARG A 56 22.87 11.64 -8.02
CA ARG A 56 21.43 11.34 -7.94
C ARG A 56 21.00 10.61 -9.20
N THR A 57 20.40 9.44 -9.02
CA THR A 57 19.59 8.83 -10.07
C THR A 57 18.18 9.41 -10.00
N SER A 58 17.62 9.85 -11.13
CA SER A 58 16.28 10.45 -11.19
C SER A 58 15.16 9.52 -10.69
N THR A 59 15.39 8.20 -10.74
CA THR A 59 14.39 7.16 -10.47
C THR A 59 14.64 6.32 -9.22
N SER A 60 15.83 6.41 -8.59
CA SER A 60 16.20 5.57 -7.44
C SER A 60 17.01 6.31 -6.37
N THR A 61 17.10 5.72 -5.19
CA THR A 61 17.97 6.14 -4.08
C THR A 61 19.10 5.14 -3.81
N SER A 62 19.40 4.24 -4.76
CA SER A 62 20.39 3.17 -4.60
C SER A 62 21.78 3.72 -4.24
N ASN A 63 22.25 4.77 -4.92
CA ASN A 63 23.56 5.37 -4.66
C ASN A 63 23.66 5.96 -3.24
N MET A 64 22.61 6.64 -2.79
CA MET A 64 22.52 7.20 -1.44
C MET A 64 22.54 6.09 -0.37
N LEU A 65 21.83 4.99 -0.64
CA LEU A 65 21.79 3.84 0.27
C LEU A 65 23.15 3.12 0.32
N HIS A 66 23.79 2.94 -0.84
CA HIS A 66 25.13 2.35 -0.94
C HIS A 66 26.18 3.20 -0.24
N HIS A 67 26.11 4.53 -0.38
CA HIS A 67 26.95 5.46 0.36
C HIS A 67 26.83 5.24 1.87
N LEU A 68 25.59 5.18 2.40
CA LEU A 68 25.39 4.89 3.82
C LEU A 68 25.93 3.50 4.19
N GLN A 69 25.73 2.49 3.35
CA GLN A 69 26.21 1.13 3.62
C GLN A 69 27.74 1.07 3.80
N ILE A 70 28.50 1.83 3.01
CA ILE A 70 29.96 1.83 3.05
C ILE A 70 30.51 2.80 4.10
N ARG A 71 29.93 4.01 4.21
CA ARG A 71 30.51 5.13 4.97
C ARG A 71 29.82 5.37 6.32
N HIS A 72 28.56 4.94 6.47
CA HIS A 72 27.67 5.24 7.60
C HIS A 72 26.88 4.00 8.01
N LYS A 73 27.61 2.95 8.40
CA LYS A 73 27.05 1.61 8.66
C LYS A 73 25.94 1.63 9.71
N LEU A 74 26.08 2.45 10.76
CA LEU A 74 25.07 2.58 11.81
C LEU A 74 23.75 3.14 11.24
N GLU A 75 23.81 4.18 10.44
CA GLU A 75 22.66 4.83 9.82
C GLU A 75 22.01 3.94 8.76
N TYR A 76 22.83 3.21 7.99
CA TYR A 76 22.35 2.16 7.10
C TYR A 76 21.57 1.08 7.85
N GLU A 77 22.10 0.59 8.98
CA GLU A 77 21.43 -0.41 9.82
C GLU A 77 20.12 0.12 10.42
N LEU A 78 20.09 1.40 10.85
CA LEU A 78 18.87 2.05 11.33
C LEU A 78 17.79 2.14 10.26
N ILE A 79 18.15 2.53 9.02
CA ILE A 79 17.23 2.53 7.89
C ILE A 79 16.76 1.10 7.61
N ASN A 80 17.67 0.14 7.55
CA ASN A 80 17.36 -1.26 7.25
C ASN A 80 16.44 -1.87 8.31
N LYS A 81 16.63 -1.53 9.59
CA LYS A 81 15.75 -1.94 10.68
C LYS A 81 14.37 -1.29 10.55
N ALA A 82 14.30 0.01 10.28
CA ALA A 82 13.04 0.72 10.11
C ALA A 82 12.25 0.25 8.87
N THR A 83 12.91 -0.19 7.81
CA THR A 83 12.27 -0.80 6.63
C THR A 83 11.88 -2.26 6.87
N LYS A 84 12.70 -3.03 7.62
CA LYS A 84 12.42 -4.44 7.97
C LYS A 84 11.35 -4.61 9.05
N SER A 85 11.21 -3.71 10.01
CA SER A 85 10.17 -3.80 11.06
C SER A 85 8.73 -3.68 10.53
N LYS A 86 8.52 -3.32 9.25
CA LYS A 86 7.21 -3.45 8.59
C LYS A 86 6.92 -4.87 8.08
N ASN A 87 7.94 -5.72 8.00
CA ASN A 87 7.84 -7.11 7.56
C ASN A 87 7.80 -8.11 8.73
N ASP A 88 8.20 -7.74 9.94
CA ASP A 88 8.22 -8.65 11.11
C ASP A 88 6.84 -8.95 11.75
N ALA A 89 5.76 -8.33 11.27
CA ALA A 89 4.40 -8.82 11.49
C ALA A 89 4.03 -9.96 10.51
N SER A 90 5.01 -10.76 10.06
CA SER A 90 4.80 -11.87 9.12
C SER A 90 4.90 -13.27 9.71
N SER A 91 5.12 -13.43 11.02
CA SER A 91 5.18 -14.77 11.63
C SER A 91 3.82 -15.48 11.71
N GLN A 92 2.72 -14.81 11.31
CA GLN A 92 1.37 -15.40 11.28
C GLN A 92 0.56 -14.99 10.03
N ARG A 93 1.20 -14.76 8.86
CA ARG A 93 0.43 -14.47 7.65
C ARG A 93 -0.15 -15.76 7.06
N LEU A 94 -1.46 -15.79 6.85
CA LEU A 94 -2.11 -16.82 6.06
C LEU A 94 -1.52 -16.80 4.65
N PRO A 95 -0.99 -17.94 4.16
CA PRO A 95 -0.56 -18.04 2.77
C PRO A 95 -1.72 -17.70 1.83
N LEU A 96 -1.44 -16.94 0.77
CA LEU A 96 -2.48 -16.55 -0.20
C LEU A 96 -3.14 -17.76 -0.86
N THR A 97 -2.41 -18.89 -0.93
CA THR A 97 -2.83 -20.18 -1.46
C THR A 97 -3.58 -21.06 -0.44
N SER A 98 -3.71 -20.63 0.82
CA SER A 98 -4.50 -21.39 1.80
C SER A 98 -5.99 -21.33 1.42
N ALA A 99 -6.72 -22.43 1.65
CA ALA A 99 -8.15 -22.50 1.34
C ALA A 99 -8.94 -21.35 1.99
N ARG A 100 -8.56 -20.97 3.22
CA ARG A 100 -9.17 -19.85 3.94
C ARG A 100 -8.91 -18.50 3.27
N SER A 101 -7.66 -18.23 2.88
CA SER A 101 -7.30 -16.99 2.17
C SER A 101 -7.95 -16.92 0.80
N GLU A 102 -7.97 -18.02 0.06
CA GLU A 102 -8.62 -18.10 -1.24
C GLU A 102 -10.13 -17.78 -1.11
N HIS A 103 -10.78 -18.35 -0.09
CA HIS A 103 -12.19 -18.08 0.18
C HIS A 103 -12.46 -16.60 0.50
N LEU A 104 -11.67 -15.98 1.39
CA LEU A 104 -11.80 -14.56 1.71
C LEU A 104 -11.56 -13.67 0.48
N THR A 105 -10.56 -14.03 -0.34
CA THR A 105 -10.25 -13.31 -1.58
C THR A 105 -11.40 -13.42 -2.59
N LYS A 106 -12.04 -14.58 -2.69
CA LYS A 106 -13.21 -14.80 -3.55
C LYS A 106 -14.43 -14.02 -3.07
N LEU A 107 -14.65 -13.91 -1.75
CA LEU A 107 -15.72 -13.06 -1.20
C LEU A 107 -15.50 -11.59 -1.56
N ALA A 108 -14.27 -11.09 -1.42
CA ALA A 108 -13.93 -9.73 -1.85
C ALA A 108 -14.13 -9.55 -3.36
N ALA A 109 -13.75 -10.53 -4.19
CA ALA A 109 -13.98 -10.45 -5.64
C ALA A 109 -15.47 -10.42 -6.00
N ASN A 110 -16.28 -11.24 -5.33
CA ASN A 110 -17.73 -11.25 -5.49
C ASN A 110 -18.35 -9.89 -5.14
N LEU A 111 -17.93 -9.26 -4.04
CA LEU A 111 -18.36 -7.90 -3.70
C LEU A 111 -18.09 -6.93 -4.84
N LEU A 112 -16.88 -6.94 -5.40
CA LEU A 112 -16.52 -6.05 -6.51
C LEU A 112 -17.38 -6.29 -7.76
N ILE A 113 -17.61 -7.56 -8.10
CA ILE A 113 -18.31 -7.95 -9.33
C ILE A 113 -19.82 -7.68 -9.21
N HIS A 114 -20.45 -8.14 -8.13
CA HIS A 114 -21.89 -8.05 -7.97
C HIS A 114 -22.38 -6.63 -7.70
N ASP A 115 -21.57 -5.82 -7.00
CA ASP A 115 -21.90 -4.42 -6.71
C ASP A 115 -21.25 -3.44 -7.70
N LEU A 116 -20.63 -3.95 -8.79
CA LEU A 116 -19.98 -3.17 -9.85
C LEU A 116 -18.99 -2.12 -9.31
N LEU A 117 -18.28 -2.47 -8.24
CA LEU A 117 -17.40 -1.54 -7.55
C LEU A 117 -16.08 -1.37 -8.31
N PRO A 118 -15.48 -0.17 -8.27
CA PRO A 118 -14.17 0.03 -8.84
C PRO A 118 -13.13 -0.79 -8.07
N LEU A 119 -12.18 -1.32 -8.83
CA LEU A 119 -11.03 -2.08 -8.36
C LEU A 119 -10.14 -1.31 -7.35
N SER A 120 -10.34 -0.01 -7.14
CA SER A 120 -9.69 0.76 -6.07
C SER A 120 -10.19 0.40 -4.67
N VAL A 121 -11.38 -0.20 -4.54
CA VAL A 121 -12.01 -0.51 -3.24
C VAL A 121 -11.16 -1.47 -2.39
N VAL A 122 -10.51 -2.47 -3.00
CA VAL A 122 -9.60 -3.39 -2.27
C VAL A 122 -8.35 -2.69 -1.69
N GLU A 123 -8.02 -1.51 -2.20
CA GLU A 123 -6.94 -0.69 -1.69
C GLU A 123 -7.40 0.42 -0.73
N SER A 124 -8.72 0.49 -0.47
CA SER A 124 -9.26 1.45 0.49
C SER A 124 -8.81 1.11 1.92
N CYS A 125 -8.55 2.15 2.71
CA CYS A 125 -8.15 1.97 4.11
C CYS A 125 -9.27 1.29 4.93
N HIS A 126 -10.53 1.61 4.67
CA HIS A 126 -11.66 1.08 5.43
C HIS A 126 -11.82 -0.43 5.20
N LEU A 127 -11.84 -0.89 3.94
CA LEU A 127 -11.97 -2.32 3.66
C LEU A 127 -10.78 -3.11 4.19
N GLN A 128 -9.57 -2.59 4.04
CA GLN A 128 -8.38 -3.23 4.62
C GLN A 128 -8.44 -3.30 6.15
N THR A 129 -9.01 -2.28 6.80
CA THR A 129 -9.19 -2.28 8.26
C THR A 129 -10.19 -3.35 8.66
N ILE A 130 -11.33 -3.47 7.96
CA ILE A 130 -12.31 -4.52 8.21
C ILE A 130 -11.67 -5.92 8.15
N PHE A 131 -10.93 -6.23 7.08
CA PHE A 131 -10.26 -7.53 6.96
C PHE A 131 -9.19 -7.75 8.03
N ARG A 132 -8.45 -6.71 8.41
CA ARG A 132 -7.43 -6.79 9.47
C ARG A 132 -8.02 -7.05 10.84
N GLU A 133 -9.16 -6.43 11.16
CA GLU A 133 -9.84 -6.65 12.44
C GLU A 133 -10.55 -8.00 12.48
N ALA A 134 -11.16 -8.42 11.36
CA ALA A 134 -11.90 -9.68 11.30
C ALA A 134 -10.98 -10.92 11.18
N GLU A 135 -9.88 -10.82 10.43
CA GLU A 135 -8.93 -11.91 10.19
C GLU A 135 -7.50 -11.34 10.14
N PRO A 136 -6.84 -11.13 11.29
CA PRO A 136 -5.55 -10.43 11.38
C PRO A 136 -4.42 -11.07 10.56
N SER A 137 -4.48 -12.38 10.39
CA SER A 137 -3.52 -13.16 9.61
C SER A 137 -3.72 -13.04 8.09
N TYR A 138 -4.89 -12.60 7.62
CA TYR A 138 -5.16 -12.41 6.21
C TYR A 138 -4.80 -10.99 5.75
N VAL A 139 -4.13 -10.91 4.60
CA VAL A 139 -3.86 -9.64 3.95
C VAL A 139 -4.59 -9.62 2.62
N LEU A 140 -5.59 -8.73 2.51
CA LEU A 140 -6.34 -8.53 1.28
C LEU A 140 -5.37 -8.21 0.12
N PRO A 141 -5.40 -8.98 -0.98
CA PRO A 141 -4.51 -8.76 -2.11
C PRO A 141 -4.69 -7.37 -2.74
N ARG A 142 -3.63 -6.89 -3.37
CA ARG A 142 -3.69 -5.63 -4.12
C ARG A 142 -4.47 -5.79 -5.41
N ARG A 143 -4.93 -4.66 -5.95
CA ARG A 143 -5.68 -4.60 -7.21
C ARG A 143 -5.05 -5.39 -8.35
N LYS A 144 -3.72 -5.28 -8.51
CA LYS A 144 -2.99 -5.98 -9.57
C LYS A 144 -3.25 -7.49 -9.52
N TYR A 145 -3.22 -8.07 -8.32
CA TYR A 145 -3.46 -9.50 -8.12
C TYR A 145 -4.90 -9.90 -8.44
N PHE A 146 -5.88 -9.08 -8.03
CA PHE A 146 -7.27 -9.30 -8.41
C PHE A 146 -7.42 -9.35 -9.93
N VAL A 147 -6.81 -8.42 -10.67
CA VAL A 147 -6.88 -8.39 -12.13
C VAL A 147 -6.18 -9.59 -12.77
N THR A 148 -4.93 -9.87 -12.38
CA THR A 148 -4.08 -10.84 -13.09
C THR A 148 -4.41 -12.30 -12.76
N ASN A 149 -5.01 -12.55 -11.60
CA ASN A 149 -5.26 -13.90 -11.09
C ASN A 149 -6.77 -14.09 -10.88
N VAL A 150 -7.31 -13.49 -9.83
CA VAL A 150 -8.66 -13.80 -9.34
C VAL A 150 -9.75 -13.56 -10.40
N LEU A 151 -9.81 -12.35 -10.96
CA LEU A 151 -10.80 -11.96 -11.95
C LEU A 151 -10.56 -12.64 -13.29
N LYS A 152 -9.29 -12.83 -13.67
CA LYS A 152 -8.94 -13.58 -14.89
C LYS A 152 -9.49 -15.01 -14.81
N ASP A 153 -9.31 -15.66 -13.68
CA ASP A 153 -9.77 -17.04 -13.45
C ASP A 153 -11.30 -17.12 -13.39
N MET A 154 -11.95 -16.20 -12.67
CA MET A 154 -13.42 -16.13 -12.60
C MET A 154 -14.06 -15.85 -13.96
N TYR A 155 -13.48 -14.95 -14.75
CA TYR A 155 -13.90 -14.68 -16.13
C TYR A 155 -13.77 -15.92 -17.00
N ASN A 156 -12.60 -16.56 -17.01
CA ASN A 156 -12.36 -17.76 -17.83
C ASN A 156 -13.31 -18.89 -17.43
N SER A 157 -13.55 -19.09 -16.14
CA SER A 157 -14.51 -20.09 -15.64
C SER A 157 -15.92 -19.81 -16.16
N THR A 158 -16.38 -18.56 -16.05
CA THR A 158 -17.71 -18.15 -16.50
C THR A 158 -17.86 -18.26 -18.01
N ARG A 159 -16.86 -17.79 -18.77
CA ARG A 159 -16.78 -17.94 -20.22
C ARG A 159 -16.90 -19.39 -20.65
N ASN A 160 -16.14 -20.29 -20.03
CA ASN A 160 -16.17 -21.72 -20.38
C ASN A 160 -17.54 -22.35 -20.12
N LYS A 161 -18.22 -21.97 -19.03
CA LYS A 161 -19.59 -22.42 -18.75
C LYS A 161 -20.57 -21.94 -19.80
N VAL A 162 -20.53 -20.66 -20.16
CA VAL A 162 -21.38 -20.08 -21.21
C VAL A 162 -21.10 -20.74 -22.57
N GLN A 163 -19.83 -20.91 -22.92
CA GLN A 163 -19.42 -21.58 -24.16
C GLN A 163 -19.95 -23.01 -24.23
N HIS A 164 -19.86 -23.76 -23.14
CA HIS A 164 -20.38 -25.13 -23.06
C HIS A 164 -21.91 -25.16 -23.17
N ALA A 165 -22.60 -24.24 -22.50
CA ALA A 165 -24.05 -24.11 -22.60
C ALA A 165 -24.50 -23.79 -24.03
N LEU A 166 -23.80 -22.89 -24.73
CA LEU A 166 -24.07 -22.56 -26.13
C LEU A 166 -23.85 -23.77 -27.05
N HIS A 167 -22.72 -24.47 -26.92
CA HIS A 167 -22.44 -25.68 -27.71
C HIS A 167 -23.54 -26.75 -27.53
N ASN A 168 -23.97 -26.97 -26.28
CA ASN A 168 -25.01 -27.95 -25.98
C ASN A 168 -26.41 -27.51 -26.43
N ALA A 169 -26.70 -26.21 -26.46
CA ALA A 169 -27.96 -25.69 -26.94
C ALA A 169 -28.09 -25.85 -28.46
N ILE A 170 -27.03 -25.56 -29.22
CA ILE A 170 -27.01 -25.69 -30.69
C ILE A 170 -27.26 -27.15 -31.10
N GLY A 171 -26.62 -28.13 -30.45
CA GLY A 171 -26.83 -29.55 -30.76
C GLY A 171 -28.23 -30.09 -30.46
N LYS A 172 -29.10 -29.35 -29.75
CA LYS A 172 -30.50 -29.73 -29.48
C LYS A 172 -31.49 -29.12 -30.48
N CYS A 173 -31.09 -28.10 -31.24
CA CYS A 173 -31.96 -27.44 -32.21
C CYS A 173 -32.08 -28.25 -33.52
N ASP A 174 -31.06 -29.04 -33.86
CA ASP A 174 -31.00 -29.79 -35.13
C ASP A 174 -31.83 -31.08 -35.11
N THR A 175 -32.23 -31.58 -33.94
CA THR A 175 -32.95 -32.88 -33.82
C THR A 175 -34.47 -32.77 -33.85
N HIS A 176 -35.05 -31.56 -33.83
CA HIS A 176 -36.50 -31.35 -33.82
C HIS A 176 -37.10 -30.89 -35.16
N PHE A 177 -36.28 -30.59 -36.18
CA PHE A 177 -36.78 -30.11 -37.49
C PHE A 177 -36.91 -31.20 -38.57
N SER A 178 -36.52 -32.46 -38.29
CA SER A 178 -36.42 -33.52 -39.32
C SER A 178 -37.48 -34.64 -39.20
N THR A 179 -38.66 -34.40 -38.62
CA THR A 179 -39.73 -35.43 -38.53
C THR A 179 -41.07 -35.03 -39.15
N TYR A 180 -41.10 -33.98 -39.97
CA TYR A 180 -42.28 -33.59 -40.75
C TYR A 180 -41.92 -33.33 -42.21
N ILE A 181 -41.57 -34.38 -42.97
CA ILE A 181 -41.88 -34.53 -44.40
C ILE A 181 -42.20 -36.00 -44.65
#